data_AF-A0A4Q9FZR9-F1
#
_entry.id   AF-A0A4Q9FZR9-F1
#
_cell.length_a   1.000
_cell.length_b   1.000
_cell.length_c   1.000
_cell.angle_alpha   90.00
_cell.angle_beta   90.00
_cell.angle_gamma   90.00
#
_symmetry.space_group_name_H-M   'P 1'
#
loop_
_entity.id
_entity.type
_entity.pdbx_description
1 polymer ?
#
loop_
_entity_poly.entity_id
_entity_poly.type
_entity_poly.pdbx_seq_one_letter_code
_entity_poly.pdbx_strand_id
1 'polypeptide(L)'
;MILFGVEVIMSCSPTAAKGWFPPVLIAILAICATPIQAQPTPDFTVKMTVLRLSDSGDDNDSLSDSDFYVAGSFTPRNGTAIPFENEAARQEGEETIHPNWEFEFDVPSTSGGGELHFRALDYDSGLNFGDDTTIDARLDVDFGSCAITGNGISTTCGWDIAINQGDSATLRLEVFWPPSSPGLLVRCLQDPLLPRPGDAVTIDMEVLDGAGGPKVASDLQILVNNTIMQRATAQSQTAYAFTANGPHFVLQCRARNTVGANPDAEMADTRSRLVRVGFPAERWSPVGVAASAARAIDVVVLVDRDFAPPAGLTGLSLPEEPAVLAEIRQALWTSFMNNPYVLANQHRFNFWLGRSTADFQGTATTCILVQPPEDWDQYAFADVGWIAHRDAAMQRDCAAPSLRAFGGATNDAAAAVHETGHVPFGLADEYCCDGGYFQAPMLPNVYNGIQACTNDLPTDGTAAVCRNITGMVFTSDPLPDLMTDDRMTFNRLDRRRADWLLDRCANAAEGC
;
A
#
# COMPACT_ATOMS: atom_id res chain seq x y z
N MET A 1 -20.60 21.53 50.33
CA MET A 1 -21.68 21.50 49.33
C MET A 1 -21.34 20.34 48.40
N ILE A 2 -21.93 19.20 48.68
CA ILE A 2 -21.54 17.87 48.20
C ILE A 2 -22.63 17.44 47.21
N LEU A 3 -22.25 17.14 45.97
CA LEU A 3 -23.12 16.54 44.96
C LEU A 3 -22.61 15.12 44.71
N PHE A 4 -23.41 14.15 45.14
CA PHE A 4 -23.22 12.72 44.87
C PHE A 4 -23.77 12.38 43.49
N GLY A 5 -22.96 11.71 42.67
CA GLY A 5 -23.41 11.00 41.47
C GLY A 5 -24.06 9.67 41.85
N VAL A 6 -25.20 9.39 41.22
CA VAL A 6 -25.96 8.14 41.41
C VAL A 6 -25.44 7.11 40.41
N GLU A 7 -24.98 5.98 40.95
CA GLU A 7 -24.57 4.78 40.23
C GLU A 7 -25.82 3.91 39.98
N VAL A 8 -26.07 3.51 38.74
CA VAL A 8 -27.18 2.60 38.38
C VAL A 8 -26.65 1.17 38.38
N ILE A 9 -26.95 0.43 39.44
CA ILE A 9 -26.76 -1.03 39.50
C ILE A 9 -28.05 -1.70 39.04
N MET A 10 -28.04 -2.36 37.89
CA MET A 10 -29.12 -3.27 37.48
C MET A 10 -28.95 -4.62 38.18
N SER A 11 -29.77 -4.89 39.20
CA SER A 11 -29.97 -6.25 39.72
C SER A 11 -31.32 -6.79 39.24
N CYS A 12 -31.34 -7.93 38.56
CA CYS A 12 -32.57 -8.66 38.25
C CYS A 12 -32.96 -9.54 39.43
N SER A 13 -34.15 -9.32 39.99
CA SER A 13 -34.80 -10.25 40.92
C SER A 13 -36.28 -10.34 40.56
N PRO A 14 -36.91 -11.53 40.49
CA PRO A 14 -38.31 -11.64 40.13
C PRO A 14 -39.17 -11.68 41.41
N THR A 15 -40.07 -10.70 41.57
CA THR A 15 -41.22 -10.84 42.46
C THR A 15 -42.51 -10.80 41.64
N ALA A 16 -43.31 -11.85 41.84
CA ALA A 16 -44.57 -12.10 41.16
C ALA A 16 -45.67 -11.15 41.62
N ALA A 17 -46.40 -10.57 40.67
CA ALA A 17 -47.70 -9.93 40.90
C ALA A 17 -48.74 -10.51 39.94
N LYS A 18 -49.84 -11.03 40.50
CA LYS A 18 -51.04 -11.49 39.80
C LYS A 18 -51.84 -10.28 39.30
N GLY A 19 -51.98 -10.14 37.99
CA GLY A 19 -52.89 -9.20 37.34
C GLY A 19 -53.41 -9.80 36.05
N TRP A 20 -54.73 -9.93 35.96
CA TRP A 20 -55.47 -10.57 34.87
C TRP A 20 -55.66 -9.57 33.71
N PHE A 21 -54.88 -9.71 32.64
CA PHE A 21 -55.13 -9.12 31.32
C PHE A 21 -54.72 -10.13 30.24
N PRO A 22 -55.39 -10.17 29.07
CA PRO A 22 -55.04 -11.09 28.00
C PRO A 22 -53.65 -10.74 27.45
N PRO A 23 -52.73 -11.70 27.30
CA PRO A 23 -51.38 -11.42 26.86
C PRO A 23 -51.36 -11.09 25.36
N VAL A 24 -51.05 -9.84 25.02
CA VAL A 24 -50.38 -9.58 23.74
C VAL A 24 -48.94 -10.02 23.92
N LEU A 25 -48.62 -11.18 23.35
CA LEU A 25 -47.28 -11.75 23.35
C LEU A 25 -46.38 -10.89 22.45
N ILE A 26 -45.79 -9.82 23.01
CA ILE A 26 -44.67 -9.13 22.37
C ILE A 26 -43.46 -10.01 22.59
N ALA A 27 -43.14 -10.83 21.59
CA ALA A 27 -41.87 -11.53 21.52
C ALA A 27 -40.76 -10.47 21.34
N ILE A 28 -40.15 -10.06 22.44
CA ILE A 28 -38.88 -9.34 22.42
C ILE A 28 -37.84 -10.37 21.97
N LEU A 29 -37.58 -10.43 20.66
CA LEU A 29 -36.41 -11.12 20.13
C LEU A 29 -35.19 -10.38 20.69
N ALA A 30 -34.64 -10.88 21.79
CA ALA A 30 -33.30 -10.53 22.20
C ALA A 30 -32.36 -11.08 21.12
N ILE A 31 -32.02 -10.24 20.15
CA ILE A 31 -30.94 -10.51 19.21
C ILE A 31 -29.67 -10.49 20.06
N CYS A 32 -29.24 -11.66 20.53
CA CYS A 32 -27.90 -11.82 21.03
C CYS A 32 -26.97 -11.45 19.87
N ALA A 33 -26.33 -10.29 19.96
CA ALA A 33 -25.27 -9.91 19.04
C ALA A 33 -24.29 -11.10 19.01
N THR A 34 -24.17 -11.73 17.85
CA THR A 34 -23.14 -12.74 17.63
C THR A 34 -21.81 -12.07 17.97
N PRO A 35 -20.93 -12.71 18.76
CA PRO A 35 -19.61 -12.16 19.00
C PRO A 35 -18.99 -11.86 17.63
N ILE A 36 -18.56 -10.61 17.45
CA ILE A 36 -17.81 -10.17 16.28
C ILE A 36 -16.69 -11.21 16.11
N GLN A 37 -16.72 -11.96 15.01
CA GLN A 37 -15.63 -12.87 14.68
C GLN A 37 -14.36 -12.03 14.73
N ALA A 38 -13.44 -12.40 15.62
CA ALA A 38 -12.13 -11.77 15.65
C ALA A 38 -11.60 -11.77 14.22
N GLN A 39 -11.25 -10.58 13.70
CA GLN A 39 -10.57 -10.51 12.42
C GLN A 39 -9.39 -11.48 12.48
N PRO A 40 -9.17 -12.29 11.43
CA PRO A 40 -8.04 -13.21 11.40
C PRO A 40 -6.77 -12.43 11.77
N THR A 41 -5.93 -13.05 12.60
CA THR A 41 -4.61 -12.52 12.94
C THR A 41 -3.93 -12.04 11.66
N PRO A 42 -3.32 -10.86 11.67
CA PRO A 42 -2.75 -10.30 10.47
C PRO A 42 -1.56 -11.18 10.05
N ASP A 43 -1.60 -11.61 8.80
CA ASP A 43 -0.68 -12.60 8.23
C ASP A 43 0.65 -11.91 7.86
N PHE A 44 1.76 -12.65 7.94
CA PHE A 44 3.01 -12.26 7.28
C PHE A 44 2.84 -12.42 5.77
N THR A 45 3.49 -11.56 4.99
CA THR A 45 3.64 -11.80 3.55
C THR A 45 5.08 -12.26 3.28
N VAL A 46 5.24 -13.44 2.70
CA VAL A 46 6.54 -13.91 2.17
C VAL A 46 6.56 -13.60 0.68
N LYS A 47 7.56 -12.84 0.23
CA LYS A 47 7.77 -12.53 -1.19
C LYS A 47 8.99 -13.27 -1.71
N MET A 48 8.83 -13.97 -2.82
CA MET A 48 9.92 -14.55 -3.60
C MET A 48 10.05 -13.83 -4.95
N THR A 49 11.26 -13.37 -5.26
CA THR A 49 11.59 -12.83 -6.58
C THR A 49 12.65 -13.71 -7.26
N VAL A 50 12.36 -14.18 -8.48
CA VAL A 50 13.32 -14.88 -9.34
C VAL A 50 14.05 -13.82 -10.18
N LEU A 51 15.30 -13.53 -9.82
CA LEU A 51 16.09 -12.46 -10.42
C LEU A 51 16.83 -12.91 -11.68
N ARG A 52 17.28 -14.16 -11.69
CA ARG A 52 18.07 -14.73 -12.79
C ARG A 52 17.88 -16.24 -12.83
N LEU A 53 17.74 -16.79 -14.03
CA LEU A 53 17.95 -18.21 -14.33
C LEU A 53 19.01 -18.31 -15.41
N SER A 54 19.85 -19.33 -15.35
CA SER A 54 20.91 -19.56 -16.32
C SER A 54 21.17 -21.04 -16.45
N ASP A 55 21.04 -21.52 -17.68
CA ASP A 55 21.54 -22.82 -18.11
C ASP A 55 23.07 -22.79 -18.10
N SER A 56 23.66 -23.92 -17.72
CA SER A 56 25.10 -24.16 -17.69
C SER A 56 25.62 -24.93 -18.91
N GLY A 57 24.74 -25.32 -19.84
CA GLY A 57 25.05 -25.95 -21.12
C GLY A 57 25.37 -27.44 -21.02
N ASP A 58 24.81 -28.11 -20.00
CA ASP A 58 24.94 -29.56 -19.76
C ASP A 58 23.56 -30.26 -19.81
N ASP A 59 22.56 -29.60 -20.39
CA ASP A 59 21.25 -30.16 -20.65
C ASP A 59 21.37 -31.35 -21.63
N ASN A 60 20.68 -32.45 -21.33
CA ASN A 60 20.73 -33.67 -22.17
C ASN A 60 19.92 -33.53 -23.47
N ASP A 61 19.46 -32.32 -23.73
CA ASP A 61 18.80 -31.85 -24.92
C ASP A 61 19.90 -31.34 -25.88
N SER A 62 19.82 -31.66 -27.17
CA SER A 62 20.74 -31.11 -28.19
C SER A 62 19.98 -30.45 -29.34
N LEU A 63 18.68 -30.22 -29.13
CA LEU A 63 17.70 -29.96 -30.17
C LEU A 63 16.79 -28.75 -29.87
N SER A 64 16.77 -28.24 -28.64
CA SER A 64 16.05 -27.05 -28.18
C SER A 64 17.03 -26.04 -27.57
N ASP A 65 16.65 -24.77 -27.62
CA ASP A 65 17.23 -23.75 -26.74
C ASP A 65 16.44 -23.75 -25.42
N SER A 66 17.06 -23.40 -24.28
CA SER A 66 16.40 -23.42 -22.97
C SER A 66 15.17 -22.50 -22.93
N ASP A 67 14.07 -22.97 -22.34
CA ASP A 67 12.82 -22.25 -22.16
C ASP A 67 12.26 -22.38 -20.73
N PHE A 68 12.88 -21.61 -19.84
CA PHE A 68 12.59 -21.65 -18.41
C PHE A 68 11.16 -21.27 -18.04
N TYR A 69 10.61 -22.04 -17.09
CA TYR A 69 9.56 -21.62 -16.18
C TYR A 69 9.86 -22.08 -14.75
N VAL A 70 9.11 -21.58 -13.77
CA VAL A 70 9.26 -21.96 -12.36
C VAL A 70 7.95 -22.46 -11.77
N ALA A 71 8.07 -23.45 -10.89
CA ALA A 71 6.96 -23.99 -10.14
C ALA A 71 7.41 -24.42 -8.75
N GLY A 72 6.48 -24.48 -7.80
CA GLY A 72 6.83 -24.84 -6.44
C GLY A 72 5.72 -24.65 -5.45
N SER A 73 6.09 -24.54 -4.18
CA SER A 73 5.16 -24.17 -3.12
C SER A 73 5.85 -23.51 -1.94
N PHE A 74 5.10 -22.72 -1.19
CA PHE A 74 5.50 -22.30 0.15
C PHE A 74 4.65 -23.03 1.19
N THR A 75 5.27 -23.70 2.15
CA THR A 75 4.58 -24.45 3.21
C THR A 75 4.87 -23.82 4.57
N PRO A 76 3.91 -23.09 5.16
CA PRO A 76 4.05 -22.61 6.54
C PRO A 76 4.27 -23.79 7.50
N ARG A 77 5.07 -23.63 8.56
CA ARG A 77 5.44 -24.72 9.50
C ARG A 77 4.25 -25.51 10.08
N ASN A 78 3.10 -24.87 10.19
CA ASN A 78 1.85 -25.45 10.67
C ASN A 78 0.69 -25.28 9.66
N GLY A 79 1.01 -25.07 8.37
CA GLY A 79 0.05 -24.74 7.33
C GLY A 79 -0.06 -25.80 6.23
N THR A 80 -0.87 -25.49 5.23
CA THR A 80 -0.94 -26.25 3.97
C THR A 80 -0.02 -25.61 2.94
N ALA A 81 0.57 -26.41 2.06
CA ALA A 81 1.39 -25.91 0.96
C ALA A 81 0.56 -24.97 0.05
N ILE A 82 1.12 -23.80 -0.25
CA ILE A 82 0.56 -22.80 -1.16
C ILE A 82 1.34 -22.92 -2.48
N PRO A 83 0.76 -23.50 -3.54
CA PRO A 83 1.47 -23.70 -4.80
C PRO A 83 1.68 -22.39 -5.54
N PHE A 84 2.74 -22.33 -6.35
CA PHE A 84 2.95 -21.28 -7.34
C PHE A 84 3.51 -21.88 -8.63
N GLU A 85 3.22 -21.22 -9.74
CA GLU A 85 3.66 -21.57 -11.08
C GLU A 85 3.53 -20.36 -12.00
N ASN A 86 4.40 -20.23 -13.00
CA ASN A 86 4.36 -19.14 -13.97
C ASN A 86 4.55 -19.60 -15.43
N GLU A 87 4.11 -20.82 -15.76
CA GLU A 87 4.22 -21.39 -17.11
C GLU A 87 3.74 -20.42 -18.21
N ALA A 88 2.66 -19.65 -17.96
CA ALA A 88 2.13 -18.66 -18.92
C ALA A 88 3.09 -17.49 -19.25
N ALA A 89 4.13 -17.28 -18.43
CA ALA A 89 5.14 -16.23 -18.59
C ALA A 89 6.51 -16.79 -18.98
N ARG A 90 6.55 -18.02 -19.52
CA ARG A 90 7.75 -18.67 -20.04
C ARG A 90 8.55 -17.73 -20.96
N GLN A 91 9.87 -17.80 -20.84
CA GLN A 91 10.80 -17.17 -21.77
C GLN A 91 11.44 -18.26 -22.61
N GLU A 92 11.43 -18.11 -23.93
CA GLU A 92 11.97 -19.10 -24.87
C GLU A 92 13.31 -18.64 -25.43
N GLY A 93 14.26 -19.56 -25.59
CA GLY A 93 15.41 -19.37 -26.46
C GLY A 93 16.59 -18.60 -25.86
N GLU A 94 16.66 -18.47 -24.54
CA GLU A 94 17.72 -17.71 -23.86
C GLU A 94 18.40 -18.56 -22.76
N GLU A 95 19.69 -18.83 -22.94
CA GLU A 95 20.55 -19.53 -21.95
C GLU A 95 20.58 -18.83 -20.58
N THR A 96 20.31 -17.52 -20.54
CA THR A 96 20.22 -16.75 -19.29
C THR A 96 19.12 -15.73 -19.40
N ILE A 97 18.16 -15.79 -18.47
CA ILE A 97 17.06 -14.82 -18.39
C ILE A 97 17.10 -14.04 -17.08
N HIS A 98 16.57 -12.82 -17.12
CA HIS A 98 16.43 -11.92 -15.96
C HIS A 98 14.96 -11.54 -15.74
N PRO A 99 14.11 -12.50 -15.34
CA PRO A 99 12.68 -12.34 -15.48
C PRO A 99 12.05 -11.42 -14.43
N ASN A 100 12.67 -11.30 -13.26
CA ASN A 100 12.10 -10.60 -12.10
C ASN A 100 10.69 -11.09 -11.73
N TRP A 101 10.42 -12.39 -11.86
CA TRP A 101 9.12 -12.97 -11.51
C TRP A 101 8.88 -12.91 -10.00
N GLU A 102 7.72 -12.41 -9.57
CA GLU A 102 7.39 -12.19 -8.16
C GLU A 102 6.20 -13.04 -7.70
N PHE A 103 6.40 -13.77 -6.60
CA PHE A 103 5.38 -14.61 -5.95
C PHE A 103 5.21 -14.14 -4.50
N GLU A 104 3.97 -13.93 -4.06
CA GLU A 104 3.65 -13.52 -2.69
C GLU A 104 2.77 -14.58 -2.02
N PHE A 105 3.09 -14.89 -0.77
CA PHE A 105 2.39 -15.88 0.05
C PHE A 105 1.94 -15.21 1.35
N ASP A 106 0.63 -15.19 1.61
CA ASP A 106 0.10 -14.76 2.89
C ASP A 106 0.11 -15.94 3.87
N VAL A 107 0.73 -15.74 5.03
CA VAL A 107 1.06 -16.80 5.98
C VAL A 107 0.67 -16.39 7.39
N PRO A 108 -0.03 -17.26 8.16
CA PRO A 108 -0.38 -16.95 9.55
C PRO A 108 0.82 -16.53 10.37
N SER A 109 0.69 -15.41 11.08
CA SER A 109 1.76 -14.88 11.95
C SER A 109 2.18 -15.84 13.06
N THR A 110 1.31 -16.79 13.41
CA THR A 110 1.57 -17.87 14.36
C THR A 110 2.45 -19.00 13.81
N SER A 111 2.78 -19.01 12.51
CA SER A 111 3.55 -20.09 11.88
C SER A 111 5.01 -20.11 12.32
N GLY A 112 5.57 -18.95 12.70
CA GLY A 112 6.99 -18.78 13.08
C GLY A 112 8.01 -18.97 11.93
N GLY A 113 7.59 -19.54 10.81
CA GLY A 113 8.40 -19.79 9.62
C GLY A 113 7.69 -20.70 8.60
N GLY A 114 8.41 -21.12 7.57
CA GLY A 114 7.93 -22.08 6.57
C GLY A 114 9.05 -22.56 5.64
N GLU A 115 8.74 -23.58 4.82
CA GLU A 115 9.64 -24.13 3.79
C GLU A 115 9.19 -23.64 2.41
N LEU A 116 10.09 -23.01 1.67
CA LEU A 116 9.95 -22.77 0.24
C LEU A 116 10.51 -23.97 -0.52
N HIS A 117 9.67 -24.60 -1.33
CA HIS A 117 10.08 -25.53 -2.38
C HIS A 117 10.05 -24.79 -3.73
N PHE A 118 11.23 -24.60 -4.32
CA PHE A 118 11.42 -23.91 -5.60
C PHE A 118 11.94 -24.89 -6.64
N ARG A 119 11.32 -24.89 -7.83
CA ARG A 119 11.81 -25.60 -9.00
C ARG A 119 11.91 -24.65 -10.18
N ALA A 120 13.01 -24.73 -10.91
CA ALA A 120 13.10 -24.25 -12.28
C ALA A 120 13.03 -25.48 -13.19
N LEU A 121 12.25 -25.37 -14.25
CA LEU A 121 12.02 -26.42 -15.23
C LEU A 121 12.37 -25.87 -16.60
N ASP A 122 12.95 -26.73 -17.43
CA ASP A 122 13.12 -26.49 -18.86
C ASP A 122 11.97 -27.19 -19.60
N TYR A 123 11.37 -26.54 -20.59
CA TYR A 123 10.24 -27.08 -21.32
C TYR A 123 10.68 -27.66 -22.68
N ASP A 124 10.74 -28.97 -22.76
CA ASP A 124 11.00 -29.62 -24.04
C ASP A 124 9.76 -29.55 -24.95
N SER A 125 9.81 -28.74 -26.01
CA SER A 125 8.75 -28.73 -27.02
C SER A 125 8.78 -30.00 -27.90
N GLY A 126 7.62 -30.62 -28.16
CA GLY A 126 7.45 -31.63 -29.23
C GLY A 126 7.60 -33.10 -28.82
N LEU A 127 8.57 -33.82 -29.42
CA LEU A 127 8.75 -35.28 -29.28
C LEU A 127 9.75 -35.67 -28.16
N ASN A 128 10.37 -34.71 -27.51
CA ASN A 128 11.14 -34.89 -26.28
C ASN A 128 10.16 -34.87 -25.11
N PHE A 129 9.68 -36.06 -24.72
CA PHE A 129 8.52 -36.22 -23.81
C PHE A 129 8.85 -36.00 -22.32
N GLY A 130 9.55 -34.92 -21.96
CA GLY A 130 9.74 -34.61 -20.56
C GLY A 130 10.38 -33.26 -20.31
N ASP A 131 9.64 -32.39 -19.64
CA ASP A 131 10.16 -31.26 -18.89
C ASP A 131 11.14 -31.78 -17.83
N ASP A 132 12.42 -31.47 -17.99
CA ASP A 132 13.43 -31.85 -17.02
C ASP A 132 13.54 -30.79 -15.92
N THR A 133 13.68 -31.28 -14.68
CA THR A 133 13.84 -30.39 -13.54
C THR A 133 15.31 -30.02 -13.45
N THR A 134 15.63 -28.82 -13.90
CA THR A 134 16.99 -28.27 -13.90
C THR A 134 17.43 -27.80 -12.52
N ILE A 135 16.50 -27.30 -11.70
CA ILE A 135 16.78 -26.84 -10.32
C ILE A 135 15.68 -27.33 -9.38
N ASP A 136 16.05 -27.93 -8.24
CA ASP A 136 15.14 -28.30 -7.14
C ASP A 136 15.72 -27.90 -5.77
N ALA A 137 15.17 -26.83 -5.20
CA ALA A 137 15.64 -26.22 -3.97
C ALA A 137 14.60 -26.19 -2.86
N ARG A 138 15.05 -26.46 -1.63
CA ARG A 138 14.25 -26.32 -0.41
C ARG A 138 14.92 -25.37 0.57
N LEU A 139 14.21 -24.32 0.96
CA LEU A 139 14.70 -23.27 1.85
C LEU A 139 13.73 -23.09 3.03
N ASP A 140 14.17 -23.35 4.25
CA ASP A 140 13.46 -23.01 5.49
C ASP A 140 13.69 -21.52 5.81
N VAL A 141 12.60 -20.81 6.08
CA VAL A 141 12.56 -19.37 6.39
C VAL A 141 11.99 -19.20 7.81
N ASP A 142 12.75 -18.57 8.70
CA ASP A 142 12.31 -18.21 10.05
C ASP A 142 11.80 -16.76 10.07
N PHE A 143 10.54 -16.52 10.39
CA PHE A 143 9.94 -15.18 10.29
C PHE A 143 10.39 -14.22 11.41
N GLY A 144 10.83 -14.75 12.54
CA GLY A 144 11.28 -13.94 13.68
C GLY A 144 12.65 -13.32 13.44
N SER A 145 13.59 -14.13 12.95
CA SER A 145 14.97 -13.74 12.66
C SER A 145 15.22 -13.37 11.20
N CYS A 146 14.29 -13.72 10.31
CA CYS A 146 14.47 -13.68 8.86
C CYS A 146 15.68 -14.52 8.39
N ALA A 147 16.04 -15.57 9.12
CA ALA A 147 17.07 -16.51 8.69
C ALA A 147 16.53 -17.44 7.61
N ILE A 148 17.35 -17.69 6.58
CA ILE A 148 17.05 -18.60 5.47
C ILE A 148 18.12 -19.69 5.45
N THR A 149 17.70 -20.95 5.54
CA THR A 149 18.60 -22.10 5.55
C THR A 149 18.08 -23.21 4.66
N GLY A 150 18.94 -24.06 4.12
CA GLY A 150 18.54 -25.18 3.26
C GLY A 150 19.42 -25.28 2.03
N ASN A 151 19.54 -26.47 1.43
CA ASN A 151 20.39 -26.71 0.25
C ASN A 151 21.85 -26.20 0.39
N GLY A 152 22.42 -26.25 1.60
CA GLY A 152 23.77 -25.74 1.87
C GLY A 152 23.88 -24.21 1.96
N ILE A 153 22.76 -23.50 1.82
CA ILE A 153 22.65 -22.05 1.96
C ILE A 153 22.36 -21.69 3.42
N SER A 154 22.96 -20.60 3.88
CA SER A 154 22.67 -19.94 5.15
C SER A 154 22.80 -18.44 4.96
N THR A 155 21.67 -17.74 4.88
CA THR A 155 21.62 -16.28 4.65
C THR A 155 20.43 -15.67 5.41
N THR A 156 20.16 -14.40 5.19
CA THR A 156 18.98 -13.72 5.73
C THR A 156 18.13 -13.14 4.60
N CYS A 157 16.87 -12.82 4.89
CA CYS A 157 15.97 -12.19 3.92
C CYS A 157 16.55 -10.92 3.29
N GLY A 158 16.10 -10.62 2.08
CA GLY A 158 16.47 -9.46 1.29
C GLY A 158 17.83 -9.55 0.61
N TRP A 159 18.57 -10.65 0.82
CA TRP A 159 19.80 -10.96 0.08
C TRP A 159 19.52 -11.88 -1.10
N ASP A 160 20.38 -11.77 -2.12
CA ASP A 160 20.35 -12.65 -3.28
C ASP A 160 20.87 -14.04 -2.90
N ILE A 161 20.11 -15.05 -3.30
CA ILE A 161 20.30 -16.45 -2.99
C ILE A 161 20.69 -17.15 -4.29
N ALA A 162 21.98 -17.46 -4.42
CA ALA A 162 22.47 -18.25 -5.54
C ALA A 162 22.29 -19.75 -5.27
N ILE A 163 21.54 -20.43 -6.13
CA ILE A 163 21.35 -21.88 -6.15
C ILE A 163 22.08 -22.38 -7.39
N ASN A 164 22.95 -23.38 -7.23
CA ASN A 164 23.70 -23.99 -8.34
C ASN A 164 23.57 -25.52 -8.25
N GLN A 165 22.94 -26.15 -9.23
CA GLN A 165 22.66 -27.60 -9.26
C GLN A 165 22.88 -28.21 -10.66
N GLY A 166 23.93 -27.78 -11.36
CA GLY A 166 24.00 -27.88 -12.81
C GLY A 166 23.74 -26.47 -13.30
N ASP A 167 22.47 -26.13 -13.41
CA ASP A 167 22.04 -24.78 -13.71
C ASP A 167 22.01 -23.88 -12.49
N SER A 168 21.87 -22.57 -12.74
CA SER A 168 21.91 -21.57 -11.69
C SER A 168 20.66 -20.71 -11.64
N ALA A 169 20.15 -20.53 -10.42
CA ALA A 169 19.10 -19.57 -10.11
C ALA A 169 19.61 -18.54 -9.11
N THR A 170 19.17 -17.29 -9.28
CA THR A 170 19.30 -16.24 -8.26
C THR A 170 17.92 -15.84 -7.79
N LEU A 171 17.62 -16.13 -6.52
CA LEU A 171 16.35 -15.78 -5.88
C LEU A 171 16.57 -14.67 -4.87
N ARG A 172 15.50 -13.95 -4.51
CA ARG A 172 15.46 -13.09 -3.32
C ARG A 172 14.20 -13.42 -2.53
N LEU A 173 14.36 -13.65 -1.23
CA LEU A 173 13.23 -13.87 -0.31
C LEU A 173 13.12 -12.73 0.68
N GLU A 174 11.93 -12.18 0.82
CA GLU A 174 11.60 -11.12 1.77
C GLU A 174 10.42 -11.56 2.64
N VAL A 175 10.45 -11.18 3.91
CA VAL A 175 9.34 -11.42 4.85
C VAL A 175 8.88 -10.08 5.37
N PHE A 176 7.62 -9.77 5.12
CA PHE A 176 6.98 -8.54 5.56
C PHE A 176 6.03 -8.83 6.70
N TRP A 177 6.09 -7.99 7.74
CA TRP A 177 5.01 -7.92 8.71
C TRP A 177 3.76 -7.40 8.03
N PRO A 178 2.57 -7.66 8.59
CA PRO A 178 1.35 -7.10 8.04
C PRO A 178 1.48 -5.57 7.93
N PRO A 179 1.00 -4.98 6.84
CA PRO A 179 1.17 -3.55 6.59
C PRO A 179 0.53 -2.69 7.69
N SER A 180 -0.56 -3.19 8.27
CA SER A 180 -1.17 -2.67 9.48
C SER A 180 -1.94 -3.76 10.21
N SER A 181 -2.16 -3.55 11.51
CA SER A 181 -3.12 -4.31 12.32
C SER A 181 -4.24 -3.38 12.78
N PRO A 182 -5.44 -3.90 13.12
CA PRO A 182 -6.49 -3.08 13.73
C PRO A 182 -5.95 -2.33 14.96
N GLY A 183 -5.79 -1.02 14.83
CA GLY A 183 -5.29 -0.17 15.91
C GLY A 183 -3.79 0.15 15.91
N LEU A 184 -2.99 -0.35 14.97
CA LEU A 184 -1.56 0.01 14.85
C LEU A 184 -1.21 0.33 13.40
N LEU A 185 -0.75 1.56 13.18
CA LEU A 185 -0.19 2.03 11.93
C LEU A 185 1.25 2.49 12.17
N VAL A 186 2.08 2.39 11.14
CA VAL A 186 3.45 2.90 11.15
C VAL A 186 3.69 3.68 9.87
N ARG A 187 4.36 4.83 9.98
CA ARG A 187 4.83 5.59 8.81
C ARG A 187 6.29 5.92 8.98
N CYS A 188 7.01 5.98 7.86
CA CYS A 188 8.31 6.61 7.83
C CYS A 188 8.67 7.17 6.47
N LEU A 189 9.53 8.19 6.47
CA LEU A 189 9.98 8.91 5.30
C LEU A 189 11.36 9.52 5.58
N GLN A 190 12.21 9.54 4.55
CA GLN A 190 13.52 10.15 4.61
C GLN A 190 13.48 11.68 4.37
N ASP A 191 14.47 12.37 4.91
CA ASP A 191 14.82 13.75 4.62
C ASP A 191 16.34 13.85 4.33
N PRO A 192 16.77 14.45 3.21
CA PRO A 192 15.96 14.97 2.10
C PRO A 192 15.21 13.86 1.35
N LEU A 193 14.11 14.21 0.68
CA LEU A 193 13.27 13.26 -0.07
C LEU A 193 14.06 12.51 -1.16
N LEU A 194 14.98 13.23 -1.81
CA LEU A 194 15.89 12.73 -2.83
C LEU A 194 17.33 13.11 -2.45
N PRO A 195 17.99 12.29 -1.61
CA PRO A 195 19.33 12.58 -1.10
C PRO A 195 20.38 12.48 -2.20
N ARG A 196 21.48 13.22 -2.05
CA ARG A 196 22.66 13.15 -2.93
C ARG A 196 23.79 12.38 -2.25
N PRO A 197 24.76 11.87 -3.01
CA PRO A 197 25.94 11.27 -2.42
C PRO A 197 26.64 12.26 -1.47
N GLY A 198 26.85 11.84 -0.23
CA GLY A 198 27.44 12.65 0.84
C GLY A 198 26.44 13.47 1.66
N ASP A 199 25.15 13.53 1.28
CA ASP A 199 24.14 14.20 2.09
C ASP A 199 23.89 13.46 3.40
N ALA A 200 23.60 14.22 4.46
CA ALA A 200 23.02 13.69 5.67
C ALA A 200 21.56 13.34 5.40
N VAL A 201 21.19 12.08 5.67
CA VAL A 201 19.84 11.56 5.57
C VAL A 201 19.30 11.30 6.96
N THR A 202 18.11 11.80 7.26
CA THR A 202 17.35 11.47 8.46
C THR A 202 16.11 10.69 8.06
N ILE A 203 15.86 9.55 8.69
CA ILE A 203 14.61 8.78 8.55
C ILE A 203 13.78 9.06 9.79
N ASP A 204 12.59 9.64 9.59
CA ASP A 204 11.61 9.87 10.65
C ASP A 204 10.59 8.73 10.66
N MET A 205 10.33 8.16 11.83
CA MET A 205 9.35 7.10 12.02
C MET A 205 8.36 7.48 13.11
N GLU A 206 7.07 7.30 12.83
CA GLU A 206 5.98 7.49 13.78
C GLU A 206 5.06 6.27 13.83
N VAL A 207 4.52 6.02 15.02
CA VAL A 207 3.53 4.99 15.30
C VAL A 207 2.22 5.66 15.65
N LEU A 208 1.16 5.24 14.96
CA LEU A 208 -0.18 5.79 15.10
C LEU A 208 -1.18 4.69 15.49
N ASP A 209 -2.31 5.08 16.06
CA ASP A 209 -3.46 4.22 16.25
C ASP A 209 -4.28 4.09 14.94
N GLY A 210 -5.32 3.27 14.96
CA GLY A 210 -6.18 3.06 13.78
C GLY A 210 -6.99 4.31 13.35
N ALA A 211 -7.03 5.36 14.17
CA ALA A 211 -7.63 6.65 13.84
C ALA A 211 -6.58 7.69 13.38
N GLY A 212 -5.29 7.31 13.30
CA GLY A 212 -4.19 8.20 12.92
C GLY A 212 -3.64 9.05 14.06
N GLY A 213 -4.07 8.84 15.31
CA GLY A 213 -3.52 9.52 16.48
C GLY A 213 -2.20 8.90 16.95
N PRO A 214 -1.30 9.64 17.62
CA PRO A 214 -0.05 9.07 18.13
C PRO A 214 -0.28 7.89 19.09
N LYS A 215 0.47 6.80 18.92
CA LYS A 215 0.38 5.59 19.76
C LYS A 215 1.76 5.12 20.21
N VAL A 216 1.87 4.73 21.47
CA VAL A 216 3.10 4.12 22.01
C VAL A 216 3.13 2.64 21.63
N ALA A 217 4.21 2.21 20.98
CA ALA A 217 4.47 0.80 20.69
C ALA A 217 5.62 0.25 21.54
N SER A 218 5.57 -1.06 21.78
CA SER A 218 6.59 -1.77 22.57
C SER A 218 7.94 -1.86 21.86
N ASP A 219 7.94 -1.91 20.52
CA ASP A 219 9.14 -2.05 19.69
C ASP A 219 8.97 -1.31 18.36
N LEU A 220 9.89 -0.39 18.08
CA LEU A 220 9.98 0.38 16.84
C LEU A 220 11.33 0.07 16.20
N GLN A 221 11.34 -0.22 14.91
CA GLN A 221 12.56 -0.55 14.18
C GLN A 221 12.62 0.22 12.87
N ILE A 222 13.74 0.90 12.64
CA ILE A 222 14.12 1.46 11.33
C ILE A 222 15.21 0.56 10.76
N LEU A 223 14.95 0.03 9.57
CA LEU A 223 15.87 -0.80 8.82
C LEU A 223 16.38 -0.02 7.59
N VAL A 224 17.69 -0.10 7.36
CA VAL A 224 18.34 0.39 6.14
C VAL A 224 19.11 -0.77 5.53
N ASN A 225 18.85 -1.07 4.25
CA ASN A 225 19.41 -2.23 3.55
C ASN A 225 19.22 -3.53 4.35
N ASN A 226 17.99 -3.77 4.80
CA ASN A 226 17.57 -4.95 5.58
C ASN A 226 18.31 -5.12 6.92
N THR A 227 19.02 -4.09 7.39
CA THR A 227 19.73 -4.09 8.67
C THR A 227 19.03 -3.14 9.65
N ILE A 228 18.76 -3.60 10.86
CA ILE A 228 18.19 -2.75 11.92
C ILE A 228 19.23 -1.71 12.33
N MET A 229 18.99 -0.45 11.95
CA MET A 229 19.90 0.67 12.25
C MET A 229 19.48 1.41 13.52
N GLN A 230 18.18 1.43 13.81
CA GLN A 230 17.63 2.06 15.00
C GLN A 230 16.52 1.21 15.58
N ARG A 231 16.54 1.04 16.90
CA ARG A 231 15.51 0.35 17.67
C ARG A 231 15.12 1.18 18.88
N ALA A 232 13.83 1.40 19.07
CA ALA A 232 13.28 2.13 20.21
C ALA A 232 12.16 1.32 20.88
N THR A 233 12.07 1.40 22.20
CA THR A 233 11.08 0.66 22.99
C THR A 233 10.20 1.61 23.77
N ALA A 234 8.90 1.35 23.84
CA ALA A 234 7.93 2.19 24.55
C ALA A 234 7.98 3.67 24.11
N GLN A 235 8.00 3.89 22.79
CA GLN A 235 7.97 5.21 22.16
C GLN A 235 6.83 5.29 21.14
N SER A 236 6.41 6.50 20.77
CA SER A 236 5.50 6.74 19.65
C SER A 236 6.21 7.20 18.38
N GLN A 237 7.50 7.54 18.48
CA GLN A 237 8.30 8.03 17.37
C GLN A 237 9.79 7.74 17.61
N THR A 238 10.56 7.64 16.54
CA THR A 238 12.03 7.56 16.58
C THR A 238 12.60 8.06 15.26
N ALA A 239 13.90 8.37 15.23
CA ALA A 239 14.57 8.79 14.02
C ALA A 239 15.98 8.20 13.94
N TYR A 240 16.49 8.05 12.71
CA TYR A 240 17.85 7.57 12.44
C TYR A 240 18.52 8.46 11.40
N ALA A 241 19.75 8.89 11.67
CA ALA A 241 20.52 9.72 10.76
C ALA A 241 21.79 9.00 10.29
N PHE A 242 22.10 9.11 8.99
CA PHE A 242 23.30 8.55 8.36
C PHE A 242 23.73 9.40 7.16
N THR A 243 24.85 9.05 6.53
CA THR A 243 25.31 9.68 5.28
C THR A 243 25.08 8.76 4.10
N ALA A 244 24.42 9.26 3.05
CA ALA A 244 24.16 8.48 1.84
C ALA A 244 25.45 8.29 1.02
N ASN A 245 25.94 7.04 0.93
CA ASN A 245 27.23 6.72 0.29
C ASN A 245 27.13 5.74 -0.91
N GLY A 246 25.92 5.43 -1.38
CA GLY A 246 25.68 4.54 -2.53
C GLY A 246 24.72 5.17 -3.54
N PRO A 247 24.38 4.47 -4.63
CA PRO A 247 23.40 4.94 -5.62
C PRO A 247 21.94 4.82 -5.15
N HIS A 248 21.68 4.02 -4.13
CA HIS A 248 20.37 3.84 -3.50
C HIS A 248 20.53 3.21 -2.11
N PHE A 249 19.45 3.19 -1.35
CA PHE A 249 19.28 2.34 -0.16
C PHE A 249 17.84 1.84 -0.07
N VAL A 250 17.63 0.76 0.68
CA VAL A 250 16.29 0.24 0.99
C VAL A 250 15.91 0.71 2.39
N LEU A 251 14.75 1.36 2.51
CA LEU A 251 14.17 1.81 3.77
C LEU A 251 13.00 0.92 4.15
N GLN A 252 12.94 0.47 5.40
CA GLN A 252 11.76 -0.19 5.96
C GLN A 252 11.59 0.24 7.41
N CYS A 253 10.35 0.45 7.84
CA CYS A 253 10.02 0.70 9.23
C CYS A 253 8.93 -0.24 9.69
N ARG A 254 9.10 -0.80 10.88
CA ARG A 254 8.12 -1.71 11.47
C ARG A 254 7.92 -1.45 12.94
N ALA A 255 6.69 -1.64 13.39
CA ALA A 255 6.29 -1.44 14.78
C ALA A 255 5.56 -2.67 15.29
N ARG A 256 5.79 -2.99 16.56
CA ARG A 256 5.05 -4.02 17.30
C ARG A 256 4.57 -3.45 18.62
N ASN A 257 3.32 -3.73 18.95
CA ASN A 257 2.76 -3.39 20.24
C ASN A 257 2.24 -4.63 20.96
N THR A 258 2.93 -5.02 22.04
CA THR A 258 2.55 -6.14 22.89
C THR A 258 1.61 -5.66 24.00
N VAL A 259 0.30 -5.63 23.71
CA VAL A 259 -0.71 -5.38 24.76
C VAL A 259 -1.09 -6.71 25.42
N GLY A 260 -0.64 -6.92 26.65
CA GLY A 260 -1.00 -8.09 27.46
C GLY A 260 -0.20 -9.36 27.14
N ALA A 261 -0.80 -10.53 27.38
CA ALA A 261 -0.13 -11.84 27.25
C ALA A 261 0.01 -12.33 25.79
N ASN A 262 -0.45 -11.57 24.80
CA ASN A 262 -0.31 -11.92 23.39
C ASN A 262 0.85 -11.11 22.77
N PRO A 263 2.03 -11.71 22.56
CA PRO A 263 3.21 -11.03 22.04
C PRO A 263 3.10 -10.62 20.56
N ASP A 264 2.00 -10.97 19.88
CA ASP A 264 1.78 -10.73 18.45
C ASP A 264 0.47 -9.95 18.17
N ALA A 265 -0.10 -9.26 19.17
CA ALA A 265 -1.44 -8.68 19.05
C ALA A 265 -1.57 -7.57 17.99
N GLU A 266 -0.52 -6.75 17.80
CA GLU A 266 -0.53 -5.65 16.84
C GLU A 266 0.85 -5.46 16.21
N MET A 267 0.92 -5.57 14.88
CA MET A 267 2.12 -5.35 14.06
C MET A 267 1.81 -4.42 12.88
N ALA A 268 2.78 -3.63 12.46
CA ALA A 268 2.67 -2.77 11.28
C ALA A 268 4.03 -2.69 10.56
N ASP A 269 4.00 -2.61 9.23
CA ASP A 269 5.18 -2.59 8.35
C ASP A 269 4.97 -1.62 7.19
N THR A 270 5.96 -0.81 6.88
CA THR A 270 5.92 0.05 5.68
C THR A 270 6.22 -0.71 4.39
N ARG A 271 6.63 -1.99 4.50
CA ARG A 271 7.41 -2.76 3.52
C ARG A 271 8.75 -2.10 3.15
N SER A 272 9.58 -2.85 2.45
CA SER A 272 10.83 -2.37 1.85
C SER A 272 10.52 -1.30 0.81
N ARG A 273 11.17 -0.14 0.91
CA ARG A 273 11.06 0.98 -0.03
C ARG A 273 12.41 1.30 -0.63
N LEU A 274 12.49 1.27 -1.95
CA LEU A 274 13.70 1.74 -2.64
C LEU A 274 13.76 3.27 -2.59
N VAL A 275 14.86 3.81 -2.08
CA VAL A 275 15.19 5.24 -2.13
C VAL A 275 16.44 5.43 -2.97
N ARG A 276 16.34 6.22 -4.03
CA ARG A 276 17.50 6.54 -4.88
C ARG A 276 18.34 7.67 -4.26
N VAL A 277 19.65 7.60 -4.47
CA VAL A 277 20.61 8.62 -4.07
C VAL A 277 21.23 9.25 -5.32
N GLY A 278 21.10 10.56 -5.44
CA GLY A 278 21.51 11.34 -6.61
C GLY A 278 20.44 11.38 -7.70
N PHE A 279 20.71 12.16 -8.74
CA PHE A 279 19.79 12.34 -9.85
C PHE A 279 20.04 11.27 -10.93
N PRO A 280 19.04 10.41 -11.20
CA PRO A 280 19.09 9.51 -12.33
C PRO A 280 19.27 10.24 -13.67
N ALA A 281 19.73 9.53 -14.69
CA ALA A 281 19.53 9.96 -16.07
C ALA A 281 18.06 9.77 -16.49
N GLU A 282 17.38 8.83 -15.84
CA GLU A 282 15.95 8.57 -15.93
C GLU A 282 15.11 9.82 -15.55
N ARG A 283 13.87 9.86 -16.04
CA ARG A 283 12.96 11.01 -15.86
C ARG A 283 12.15 10.99 -14.56
N TRP A 284 12.37 9.97 -13.74
CA TRP A 284 11.72 9.80 -12.45
C TRP A 284 12.69 9.24 -11.42
N SER A 285 12.42 9.54 -10.15
CA SER A 285 13.15 8.99 -9.01
C SER A 285 12.19 8.31 -8.05
N PRO A 286 12.48 7.08 -7.58
CA PRO A 286 11.67 6.44 -6.55
C PRO A 286 11.85 7.21 -5.24
N VAL A 287 10.72 7.61 -4.66
CA VAL A 287 10.66 8.27 -3.34
C VAL A 287 10.25 7.26 -2.26
N GLY A 288 9.34 6.36 -2.61
CA GLY A 288 8.92 5.24 -1.80
C GLY A 288 8.16 4.23 -2.65
N VAL A 289 8.90 3.25 -3.19
CA VAL A 289 8.34 2.18 -4.04
C VAL A 289 8.29 0.91 -3.22
N ALA A 290 7.10 0.46 -2.87
CA ALA A 290 6.84 -0.68 -1.98
C ALA A 290 6.51 -1.98 -2.74
N ALA A 291 6.06 -1.88 -4.00
CA ALA A 291 5.77 -3.02 -4.86
C ALA A 291 6.09 -2.70 -6.33
N SER A 292 6.02 -3.71 -7.20
CA SER A 292 6.11 -3.50 -8.64
C SER A 292 4.94 -2.64 -9.15
N ALA A 293 5.15 -1.95 -10.28
CA ALA A 293 4.12 -1.11 -10.89
C ALA A 293 2.84 -1.88 -11.26
N ALA A 294 2.96 -3.19 -11.48
CA ALA A 294 1.81 -4.03 -11.73
C ALA A 294 0.92 -4.26 -10.49
N ARG A 295 1.42 -4.02 -9.28
CA ARG A 295 0.76 -4.43 -8.00
C ARG A 295 0.44 -3.28 -7.06
N ALA A 296 0.80 -2.06 -7.42
CA ALA A 296 0.59 -0.87 -6.60
C ALA A 296 0.17 0.31 -7.48
N ILE A 297 -0.53 1.26 -6.86
CA ILE A 297 -0.86 2.52 -7.48
C ILE A 297 0.40 3.39 -7.57
N ASP A 298 0.84 3.69 -8.78
CA ASP A 298 2.00 4.53 -9.05
C ASP A 298 1.60 6.01 -9.15
N VAL A 299 1.94 6.77 -8.11
CA VAL A 299 1.73 8.22 -8.05
C VAL A 299 3.04 8.93 -8.41
N VAL A 300 3.05 9.64 -9.54
CA VAL A 300 4.18 10.51 -9.94
C VAL A 300 3.88 11.94 -9.52
N VAL A 301 4.69 12.47 -8.62
CA VAL A 301 4.66 13.90 -8.26
C VAL A 301 5.37 14.69 -9.34
N LEU A 302 4.62 15.56 -10.02
CA LEU A 302 5.09 16.50 -11.04
C LEU A 302 5.04 17.91 -10.45
N VAL A 303 6.13 18.66 -10.54
CA VAL A 303 6.14 20.02 -10.01
C VAL A 303 5.49 20.95 -11.02
N ASP A 304 4.53 21.76 -10.58
CA ASP A 304 3.96 22.83 -11.39
C ASP A 304 5.06 23.80 -11.86
N ARG A 305 5.03 24.24 -13.12
CA ARG A 305 6.06 25.13 -13.68
C ARG A 305 6.11 26.47 -12.97
N ASP A 306 4.98 26.89 -12.39
CA ASP A 306 4.83 28.14 -11.66
C ASP A 306 5.11 27.98 -10.15
N PHE A 307 5.67 26.82 -9.74
CA PHE A 307 6.11 26.53 -8.37
C PHE A 307 7.34 27.37 -7.98
N ALA A 308 7.13 28.66 -7.73
CA ALA A 308 8.21 29.56 -7.31
C ALA A 308 8.72 29.16 -5.91
N PRO A 309 9.99 28.74 -5.75
CA PRO A 309 10.53 28.42 -4.43
C PRO A 309 10.60 29.69 -3.56
N PRO A 310 10.38 29.59 -2.23
CA PRO A 310 10.30 30.77 -1.37
C PRO A 310 11.65 31.48 -1.22
N ALA A 311 12.76 30.80 -1.51
CA ALA A 311 14.12 31.28 -1.33
C ALA A 311 14.86 31.57 -2.66
N GLY A 312 14.16 31.55 -3.79
CA GLY A 312 14.78 31.60 -5.12
C GLY A 312 15.43 30.27 -5.54
N LEU A 313 15.78 30.14 -6.82
CA LEU A 313 16.38 28.93 -7.38
C LEU A 313 17.88 28.86 -7.08
N THR A 314 18.38 27.68 -6.75
CA THR A 314 19.82 27.41 -6.57
C THR A 314 20.52 27.13 -7.91
N GLY A 315 19.78 27.16 -9.02
CA GLY A 315 20.26 26.88 -10.37
C GLY A 315 20.06 25.43 -10.80
N LEU A 316 19.28 24.66 -10.03
CA LEU A 316 18.84 23.32 -10.39
C LEU A 316 17.52 23.40 -11.16
N SER A 317 17.10 22.28 -11.75
CA SER A 317 15.74 22.19 -12.26
C SER A 317 14.75 22.22 -11.09
N LEU A 318 13.56 22.81 -11.28
CA LEU A 318 12.56 23.00 -10.22
C LEU A 318 12.30 21.74 -9.36
N PRO A 319 12.14 20.53 -9.92
CA PRO A 319 11.93 19.32 -9.13
C PRO A 319 13.12 18.89 -8.26
N GLU A 320 14.31 19.41 -8.53
CA GLU A 320 15.57 19.05 -7.88
C GLU A 320 15.98 20.07 -6.80
N GLU A 321 15.24 21.18 -6.68
CA GLU A 321 15.49 22.24 -5.72
C GLU A 321 15.17 21.77 -4.29
N PRO A 322 16.12 21.88 -3.33
CA PRO A 322 15.92 21.36 -1.97
C PRO A 322 14.67 21.88 -1.25
N ALA A 323 14.32 23.15 -1.46
CA ALA A 323 13.10 23.73 -0.88
C ALA A 323 11.82 23.10 -1.43
N VAL A 324 11.82 22.76 -2.72
CA VAL A 324 10.70 22.07 -3.38
C VAL A 324 10.58 20.65 -2.86
N LEU A 325 11.70 19.93 -2.76
CA LEU A 325 11.75 18.57 -2.20
C LEU A 325 11.27 18.52 -0.75
N ALA A 326 11.65 19.49 0.08
CA ALA A 326 11.20 19.58 1.47
C ALA A 326 9.68 19.81 1.57
N GLU A 327 9.11 20.65 0.70
CA GLU A 327 7.66 20.89 0.66
C GLU A 327 6.89 19.66 0.17
N ILE A 328 7.38 18.98 -0.88
CA ILE A 328 6.77 17.72 -1.35
C ILE A 328 6.85 16.64 -0.27
N ARG A 329 7.99 16.51 0.42
CA ARG A 329 8.15 15.60 1.55
C ARG A 329 7.10 15.90 2.62
N GLN A 330 6.94 17.17 3.00
CA GLN A 330 5.96 17.57 3.99
C GLN A 330 4.54 17.28 3.54
N ALA A 331 4.22 17.56 2.27
CA ALA A 331 2.92 17.26 1.69
C ALA A 331 2.62 15.77 1.78
N LEU A 332 3.49 14.90 1.24
CA LEU A 332 3.40 13.43 1.34
C LEU A 332 3.22 12.96 2.79
N TRP A 333 3.97 13.56 3.72
CA TRP A 333 3.90 13.23 5.15
C TRP A 333 2.52 13.56 5.74
N THR A 334 2.00 14.75 5.46
CA THR A 334 0.74 15.24 6.03
C THR A 334 -0.50 14.77 5.30
N SER A 335 -0.40 14.37 4.03
CA SER A 335 -1.49 13.86 3.20
C SER A 335 -1.54 12.32 3.26
N PHE A 336 -0.87 11.66 2.34
CA PHE A 336 -0.89 10.21 2.15
C PHE A 336 -0.43 9.44 3.39
N MET A 337 0.68 9.86 4.01
CA MET A 337 1.22 9.17 5.18
C MET A 337 0.50 9.55 6.49
N ASN A 338 -0.45 10.48 6.47
CA ASN A 338 -1.29 10.82 7.63
C ASN A 338 -2.74 10.35 7.48
N ASN A 339 -3.13 9.92 6.28
CA ASN A 339 -4.43 9.36 6.02
C ASN A 339 -4.46 7.89 6.51
N PRO A 340 -5.32 7.51 7.48
CA PRO A 340 -5.32 6.16 8.03
C PRO A 340 -5.59 5.05 7.00
N TYR A 341 -6.42 5.32 5.99
CA TYR A 341 -6.74 4.35 4.94
C TYR A 341 -5.57 4.14 3.99
N VAL A 342 -4.98 5.24 3.50
CA VAL A 342 -3.79 5.17 2.65
C VAL A 342 -2.64 4.52 3.42
N LEU A 343 -2.45 4.87 4.69
CA LEU A 343 -1.36 4.34 5.50
C LEU A 343 -1.52 2.84 5.78
N ALA A 344 -2.74 2.37 6.05
CA ALA A 344 -3.03 0.94 6.17
C ALA A 344 -2.74 0.16 4.87
N ASN A 345 -2.87 0.84 3.73
CA ASN A 345 -2.61 0.32 2.39
C ASN A 345 -1.28 0.79 1.78
N GLN A 346 -0.37 1.37 2.56
CA GLN A 346 0.82 2.07 2.02
C GLN A 346 1.77 1.19 1.20
N HIS A 347 1.65 -0.13 1.32
CA HIS A 347 2.36 -1.13 0.54
C HIS A 347 1.83 -1.29 -0.89
N ARG A 348 0.66 -0.72 -1.17
CA ARG A 348 -0.04 -0.74 -2.46
C ARG A 348 0.02 0.63 -3.16
N PHE A 349 0.88 1.52 -2.66
CA PHE A 349 1.16 2.81 -3.28
C PHE A 349 2.65 2.95 -3.48
N ASN A 350 3.03 3.40 -4.65
CA ASN A 350 4.36 3.79 -5.00
C ASN A 350 4.38 5.29 -5.24
N PHE A 351 5.36 5.97 -4.65
CA PHE A 351 5.57 7.40 -4.88
C PHE A 351 6.85 7.63 -5.66
N TRP A 352 6.72 8.40 -6.73
CA TRP A 352 7.79 8.80 -7.63
C TRP A 352 7.86 10.31 -7.72
N LEU A 353 9.05 10.84 -7.97
CA LEU A 353 9.25 12.24 -8.31
C LEU A 353 9.59 12.35 -9.79
N GLY A 354 8.75 13.03 -10.58
CA GLY A 354 9.02 13.34 -11.97
C GLY A 354 10.00 14.51 -12.12
N ARG A 355 10.86 14.44 -13.14
CA ARG A 355 11.80 15.51 -13.49
C ARG A 355 11.23 16.54 -14.46
N SER A 356 10.19 16.16 -15.20
CA SER A 356 9.45 17.10 -16.04
C SER A 356 8.53 17.96 -15.17
N THR A 357 8.39 19.23 -15.52
CA THR A 357 7.40 20.13 -14.91
C THR A 357 6.08 20.03 -15.63
N ALA A 358 4.98 20.10 -14.90
CA ALA A 358 3.63 20.18 -15.45
C ALA A 358 3.10 21.62 -15.36
N ASP A 359 1.87 21.87 -15.81
CA ASP A 359 1.20 23.17 -15.69
C ASP A 359 -0.16 22.97 -15.06
N PHE A 360 -0.38 23.61 -13.92
CA PHE A 360 -1.67 23.65 -13.25
C PHE A 360 -2.17 25.08 -13.12
N GLN A 361 -3.40 25.33 -13.59
CA GLN A 361 -4.02 26.64 -13.47
C GLN A 361 -5.41 26.52 -12.88
N GLY A 362 -5.66 27.36 -11.89
CA GLY A 362 -6.97 27.52 -11.28
C GLY A 362 -7.20 28.96 -10.86
N THR A 363 -8.44 29.23 -10.46
CA THR A 363 -8.79 30.34 -9.58
C THR A 363 -9.25 29.76 -8.25
N ALA A 364 -9.49 30.61 -7.26
CA ALA A 364 -10.03 30.21 -5.96
C ALA A 364 -11.38 29.46 -6.06
N THR A 365 -12.07 29.55 -7.19
CA THR A 365 -13.38 28.89 -7.39
C THR A 365 -13.41 27.91 -8.56
N THR A 366 -12.43 27.92 -9.45
CA THR A 366 -12.47 27.13 -10.69
C THR A 366 -11.15 26.45 -10.99
N CYS A 367 -11.22 25.17 -11.31
CA CYS A 367 -10.16 24.49 -12.04
C CYS A 367 -10.18 24.95 -13.51
N ILE A 368 -9.06 25.49 -14.02
CA ILE A 368 -8.95 25.96 -15.41
C ILE A 368 -8.18 24.94 -16.25
N LEU A 369 -7.06 24.44 -15.75
CA LEU A 369 -6.12 23.63 -16.51
C LEU A 369 -5.44 22.61 -15.60
N VAL A 370 -5.51 21.34 -16.01
CA VAL A 370 -4.63 20.26 -15.58
C VAL A 370 -3.87 19.84 -16.82
N GLN A 371 -2.58 20.16 -16.89
CA GLN A 371 -1.76 19.82 -18.05
C GLN A 371 -0.49 19.08 -17.60
N PRO A 372 -0.48 17.74 -17.72
CA PRO A 372 0.73 16.95 -17.59
C PRO A 372 1.82 17.42 -18.58
N PRO A 373 3.09 17.07 -18.36
CA PRO A 373 4.15 17.45 -19.27
C PRO A 373 3.96 16.85 -20.67
N GLU A 374 4.54 17.47 -21.70
CA GLU A 374 4.44 16.99 -23.10
C GLU A 374 4.94 15.55 -23.27
N ASP A 375 5.80 15.08 -22.38
CA ASP A 375 6.36 13.73 -22.35
C ASP A 375 5.67 12.78 -21.36
N TRP A 376 4.42 13.06 -20.99
CA TRP A 376 3.64 12.22 -20.06
C TRP A 376 3.56 10.74 -20.48
N ASP A 377 3.63 10.44 -21.78
CA ASP A 377 3.69 9.05 -22.28
C ASP A 377 4.93 8.28 -21.81
N GLN A 378 6.02 8.96 -21.42
CA GLN A 378 7.21 8.32 -20.83
C GLN A 378 6.97 7.85 -19.38
N TYR A 379 5.87 8.30 -18.77
CA TYR A 379 5.36 7.86 -17.47
C TYR A 379 4.17 6.91 -17.66
N ALA A 380 4.14 6.11 -18.75
CA ALA A 380 3.06 5.17 -19.01
C ALA A 380 2.83 4.16 -17.87
N PHE A 381 3.88 3.85 -17.09
CA PHE A 381 3.77 2.99 -15.91
C PHE A 381 2.96 3.62 -14.76
N ALA A 382 2.80 4.95 -14.73
CA ALA A 382 2.14 5.65 -13.64
C ALA A 382 0.62 5.63 -13.79
N ASP A 383 -0.09 5.32 -12.72
CA ASP A 383 -1.55 5.42 -12.69
C ASP A 383 -2.03 6.86 -12.66
N VAL A 384 -1.27 7.73 -12.00
CA VAL A 384 -1.64 9.11 -11.79
C VAL A 384 -0.45 10.06 -11.67
N GLY A 385 -0.57 11.22 -12.30
CA GLY A 385 0.29 12.38 -12.10
C GLY A 385 -0.32 13.36 -11.11
N TRP A 386 0.31 13.54 -9.95
CA TRP A 386 -0.01 14.62 -9.03
C TRP A 386 0.79 15.86 -9.40
N ILE A 387 0.13 16.87 -9.98
CA ILE A 387 0.73 18.17 -10.24
C ILE A 387 0.73 18.98 -8.94
N ALA A 388 1.88 18.99 -8.27
CA ALA A 388 2.09 19.69 -7.01
C ALA A 388 2.25 21.20 -7.24
N HIS A 389 1.36 21.99 -6.64
CA HIS A 389 1.40 23.46 -6.60
C HIS A 389 1.28 23.96 -5.15
N ARG A 390 1.40 25.28 -4.90
CA ARG A 390 1.40 25.84 -3.52
C ARG A 390 0.13 26.61 -3.17
N ASP A 391 -0.60 27.08 -4.16
CA ASP A 391 -1.57 28.15 -3.96
C ASP A 391 -2.99 27.61 -3.73
N ALA A 392 -3.20 26.79 -2.69
CA ALA A 392 -4.53 26.28 -2.31
C ALA A 392 -5.59 27.39 -2.15
N ALA A 393 -5.17 28.59 -1.73
CA ALA A 393 -6.06 29.73 -1.56
C ALA A 393 -6.45 30.44 -2.89
N MET A 394 -5.67 30.24 -3.96
CA MET A 394 -5.86 30.93 -5.24
C MET A 394 -6.14 29.98 -6.40
N GLN A 395 -5.92 28.69 -6.23
CA GLN A 395 -6.14 27.66 -7.23
C GLN A 395 -6.96 26.56 -6.57
N ARG A 396 -8.15 26.31 -7.11
CA ARG A 396 -8.98 25.19 -6.71
C ARG A 396 -8.43 23.91 -7.31
N ASP A 397 -8.10 22.97 -6.45
CA ASP A 397 -7.63 21.63 -6.78
C ASP A 397 -8.71 20.87 -7.57
N CYS A 398 -8.26 19.98 -8.45
CA CYS A 398 -9.15 19.21 -9.33
C CYS A 398 -8.43 18.07 -10.03
N ALA A 399 -9.21 17.07 -10.42
CA ALA A 399 -8.77 15.94 -11.21
C ALA A 399 -9.21 16.03 -12.67
N ALA A 400 -8.36 15.51 -13.55
CA ALA A 400 -8.64 15.27 -14.95
C ALA A 400 -8.42 13.78 -15.28
N PRO A 401 -9.43 12.91 -15.05
CA PRO A 401 -9.30 11.46 -15.25
C PRO A 401 -8.85 11.06 -16.66
N SER A 402 -9.28 11.78 -17.70
CA SER A 402 -8.86 11.52 -19.08
C SER A 402 -7.37 11.77 -19.33
N LEU A 403 -6.70 12.51 -18.44
CA LEU A 403 -5.26 12.79 -18.52
C LEU A 403 -4.45 11.98 -17.50
N ARG A 404 -5.12 11.15 -16.67
CA ARG A 404 -4.51 10.45 -15.53
C ARG A 404 -3.73 11.40 -14.61
N ALA A 405 -4.31 12.56 -14.31
CA ALA A 405 -3.64 13.56 -13.50
C ALA A 405 -4.62 14.40 -12.69
N PHE A 406 -4.11 15.00 -11.62
CA PHE A 406 -4.80 15.99 -10.82
C PHE A 406 -3.84 17.09 -10.36
N GLY A 407 -4.36 18.28 -10.09
CA GLY A 407 -3.64 19.31 -9.34
C GLY A 407 -3.99 19.22 -7.87
N GLY A 408 -2.98 19.23 -7.00
CA GLY A 408 -3.17 19.21 -5.56
C GLY A 408 -2.13 20.07 -4.85
N ALA A 409 -2.59 20.92 -3.94
CA ALA A 409 -1.72 21.84 -3.24
C ALA A 409 -0.83 21.13 -2.20
N THR A 410 0.45 21.48 -2.13
CA THR A 410 1.40 20.89 -1.16
C THR A 410 1.16 21.34 0.28
N ASN A 411 0.42 22.42 0.48
CA ASN A 411 0.01 22.96 1.78
C ASN A 411 -1.44 22.60 2.15
N ASP A 412 -2.16 21.85 1.31
CA ASP A 412 -3.44 21.24 1.64
C ASP A 412 -3.35 19.72 1.59
N ALA A 413 -3.13 19.14 2.76
CA ALA A 413 -2.98 17.71 2.90
C ALA A 413 -4.22 16.92 2.47
N ALA A 414 -5.41 17.50 2.61
CA ALA A 414 -6.63 16.76 2.37
C ALA A 414 -7.02 16.77 0.89
N ALA A 415 -6.76 17.88 0.20
CA ALA A 415 -7.03 18.01 -1.23
C ALA A 415 -6.25 16.97 -2.07
N ALA A 416 -4.95 16.78 -1.83
CA ALA A 416 -4.18 15.76 -2.58
C ALA A 416 -4.76 14.33 -2.43
N VAL A 417 -5.30 14.00 -1.25
CA VAL A 417 -5.93 12.68 -1.03
C VAL A 417 -7.33 12.62 -1.62
N HIS A 418 -8.10 13.71 -1.54
CA HIS A 418 -9.41 13.86 -2.18
C HIS A 418 -9.30 13.66 -3.69
N GLU A 419 -8.35 14.33 -4.34
CA GLU A 419 -8.12 14.22 -5.78
C GLU A 419 -7.63 12.84 -6.20
N THR A 420 -6.90 12.14 -5.32
CA THR A 420 -6.56 10.72 -5.53
C THR A 420 -7.82 9.84 -5.56
N GLY A 421 -8.87 10.24 -4.84
CA GLY A 421 -10.20 9.64 -4.91
C GLY A 421 -10.82 9.72 -6.30
N HIS A 422 -10.65 10.83 -7.01
CA HIS A 422 -11.07 10.94 -8.41
C HIS A 422 -10.17 10.14 -9.35
N VAL A 423 -8.84 10.23 -9.19
CA VAL A 423 -7.86 9.52 -10.04
C VAL A 423 -6.79 8.87 -9.18
N PRO A 424 -6.70 7.52 -9.15
CA PRO A 424 -7.26 6.59 -10.12
C PRO A 424 -8.61 5.97 -9.72
N PHE A 425 -9.13 6.20 -8.51
CA PHE A 425 -10.26 5.42 -8.00
C PHE A 425 -11.61 5.68 -8.71
N GLY A 426 -11.75 6.84 -9.36
CA GLY A 426 -12.97 7.19 -10.10
C GLY A 426 -14.17 7.45 -9.20
N LEU A 427 -13.94 7.97 -7.99
CA LEU A 427 -14.98 8.45 -7.09
C LEU A 427 -15.53 9.79 -7.60
N ALA A 428 -16.81 10.05 -7.34
CA ALA A 428 -17.44 11.33 -7.66
C ALA A 428 -17.52 12.23 -6.43
N ASP A 429 -17.68 13.54 -6.63
CA ASP A 429 -17.85 14.49 -5.52
C ASP A 429 -19.15 14.29 -4.75
N GLU A 430 -19.08 14.46 -3.43
CA GLU A 430 -20.19 14.31 -2.48
C GLU A 430 -20.60 15.61 -1.76
N TYR A 431 -19.93 16.73 -2.04
CA TYR A 431 -20.32 18.07 -1.60
C TYR A 431 -21.29 18.73 -2.60
N CYS A 432 -22.10 19.72 -2.15
CA CYS A 432 -23.12 20.32 -2.99
C CYS A 432 -22.58 21.39 -3.95
N CYS A 433 -23.29 21.47 -5.08
CA CYS A 433 -23.54 22.66 -5.87
C CYS A 433 -22.41 23.08 -6.82
N ASP A 434 -21.26 22.39 -6.78
CA ASP A 434 -20.12 22.67 -7.66
C ASP A 434 -19.18 21.46 -7.83
N GLY A 435 -19.70 20.25 -7.59
CA GLY A 435 -18.95 19.00 -7.71
C GLY A 435 -19.13 18.32 -9.07
N GLY A 436 -18.16 17.48 -9.44
CA GLY A 436 -18.24 16.54 -10.55
C GLY A 436 -19.11 15.34 -10.21
N TYR A 437 -20.43 15.46 -10.34
CA TYR A 437 -21.36 14.36 -10.05
C TYR A 437 -21.48 13.38 -11.20
N PHE A 438 -21.14 12.13 -10.94
CA PHE A 438 -21.42 11.00 -11.82
C PHE A 438 -21.63 9.74 -10.98
N GLN A 439 -22.39 8.79 -11.52
CA GLN A 439 -22.50 7.47 -10.92
C GLN A 439 -21.51 6.54 -11.62
N ALA A 440 -20.46 6.13 -10.92
CA ALA A 440 -19.50 5.18 -11.45
C ALA A 440 -20.22 3.86 -11.84
N PRO A 441 -19.87 3.23 -12.99
CA PRO A 441 -20.55 2.02 -13.44
C PRO A 441 -20.43 0.83 -12.48
N MET A 442 -19.32 0.75 -11.75
CA MET A 442 -19.03 -0.31 -10.78
C MET A 442 -18.75 0.33 -9.43
N LEU A 443 -19.42 -0.18 -8.37
CA LEU A 443 -19.19 0.24 -6.98
C LEU A 443 -19.25 1.77 -6.80
N PRO A 444 -20.34 2.45 -7.21
CA PRO A 444 -20.45 3.89 -7.07
C PRO A 444 -20.40 4.35 -5.61
N ASN A 445 -19.89 5.56 -5.38
CA ASN A 445 -20.11 6.33 -4.16
C ASN A 445 -21.32 7.27 -4.28
N VAL A 446 -21.56 7.78 -5.48
CA VAL A 446 -22.70 8.65 -5.80
C VAL A 446 -23.70 7.95 -6.72
N TYR A 447 -24.99 8.16 -6.48
CA TYR A 447 -26.11 7.53 -7.18
C TYR A 447 -27.01 8.56 -7.86
N ASN A 448 -27.43 8.25 -9.09
CA ASN A 448 -28.49 8.96 -9.79
C ASN A 448 -29.85 8.37 -9.40
N GLY A 449 -30.46 8.96 -8.38
CA GLY A 449 -31.78 8.62 -7.87
C GLY A 449 -31.75 7.86 -6.54
N ILE A 450 -32.70 8.19 -5.66
CA ILE A 450 -32.83 7.60 -4.33
C ILE A 450 -33.02 6.09 -4.35
N GLN A 451 -33.68 5.54 -5.38
CA GLN A 451 -33.89 4.10 -5.49
C GLN A 451 -32.58 3.36 -5.73
N ALA A 452 -31.68 3.90 -6.55
CA ALA A 452 -30.38 3.29 -6.79
C ALA A 452 -29.53 3.28 -5.50
N CYS A 453 -29.53 4.39 -4.76
CA CYS A 453 -28.85 4.47 -3.46
C CYS A 453 -29.45 3.48 -2.45
N THR A 454 -30.78 3.43 -2.30
CA THR A 454 -31.44 2.57 -1.31
C THR A 454 -31.24 1.08 -1.61
N ASN A 455 -31.15 0.70 -2.88
CA ASN A 455 -30.85 -0.67 -3.30
C ASN A 455 -29.40 -1.10 -2.98
N ASP A 456 -28.46 -0.16 -2.87
CA ASP A 456 -27.05 -0.43 -2.53
C ASP A 456 -26.76 -0.35 -1.02
N LEU A 457 -27.77 -0.03 -0.20
CA LEU A 457 -27.59 0.01 1.25
C LEU A 457 -27.19 -1.38 1.78
N PRO A 458 -26.21 -1.45 2.70
CA PRO A 458 -25.79 -2.70 3.29
C PRO A 458 -26.94 -3.34 4.09
N THR A 459 -27.02 -4.67 4.04
CA THR A 459 -28.05 -5.45 4.74
C THR A 459 -27.64 -5.83 6.18
N ASP A 460 -26.46 -5.42 6.60
CA ASP A 460 -25.84 -5.77 7.89
C ASP A 460 -26.37 -4.97 9.10
N GLY A 461 -27.39 -4.14 8.88
CA GLY A 461 -28.01 -3.34 9.94
C GLY A 461 -27.25 -2.07 10.31
N THR A 462 -26.21 -1.70 9.54
CA THR A 462 -25.60 -0.36 9.68
C THR A 462 -26.62 0.72 9.30
N ALA A 463 -26.64 1.82 10.07
CA ALA A 463 -27.58 2.93 9.90
C ALA A 463 -27.21 3.83 8.68
N ALA A 464 -26.83 3.23 7.56
CA ALA A 464 -26.60 3.95 6.33
C ALA A 464 -27.95 4.45 5.79
N VAL A 465 -28.08 5.75 5.60
CA VAL A 465 -29.28 6.38 5.06
C VAL A 465 -28.88 7.18 3.83
N CYS A 466 -29.61 6.98 2.74
CA CYS A 466 -29.42 7.78 1.54
C CYS A 466 -29.70 9.25 1.81
N ARG A 467 -28.66 10.08 1.66
CA ARG A 467 -28.72 11.54 1.73
C ARG A 467 -28.70 12.13 0.33
N ASN A 468 -29.49 13.17 0.12
CA ASN A 468 -29.42 13.96 -1.11
C ASN A 468 -28.21 14.90 -1.03
N ILE A 469 -27.40 14.92 -2.09
CA ILE A 469 -26.31 15.89 -2.25
C ILE A 469 -26.87 17.13 -2.96
N THR A 470 -27.46 16.91 -4.14
CA THR A 470 -28.15 17.94 -4.94
C THR A 470 -29.06 17.27 -5.97
N GLY A 471 -30.18 17.90 -6.33
CA GLY A 471 -31.07 17.41 -7.39
C GLY A 471 -31.42 15.92 -7.24
N MET A 472 -31.05 15.10 -8.24
CA MET A 472 -31.25 13.63 -8.24
C MET A 472 -30.01 12.85 -7.78
N VAL A 473 -29.03 13.51 -7.16
CA VAL A 473 -27.74 12.94 -6.76
C VAL A 473 -27.78 12.57 -5.27
N PHE A 474 -27.47 11.32 -4.96
CA PHE A 474 -27.54 10.77 -3.60
C PHE A 474 -26.26 10.00 -3.26
N THR A 475 -25.93 9.91 -1.97
CA THR A 475 -24.91 9.00 -1.43
C THR A 475 -25.43 8.40 -0.12
N SER A 476 -24.83 7.30 0.33
CA SER A 476 -25.11 6.72 1.64
C SER A 476 -23.95 6.86 2.63
N ASP A 477 -22.82 7.43 2.21
CA ASP A 477 -21.70 7.62 3.11
C ASP A 477 -21.98 8.71 4.14
N PRO A 478 -21.59 8.48 5.41
CA PRO A 478 -21.76 9.46 6.48
C PRO A 478 -20.77 10.62 6.30
N LEU A 479 -21.01 11.73 6.98
CA LEU A 479 -20.02 12.81 7.09
C LEU A 479 -19.19 12.65 8.37
N PRO A 480 -17.92 13.11 8.39
CA PRO A 480 -17.14 13.62 7.24
C PRO A 480 -16.74 12.49 6.27
N ASP A 481 -16.52 12.85 5.01
CA ASP A 481 -16.29 11.94 3.90
C ASP A 481 -15.18 12.45 2.97
N LEU A 482 -14.38 11.54 2.40
CA LEU A 482 -13.25 11.87 1.53
C LEU A 482 -13.70 12.81 0.42
N MET A 483 -14.82 12.50 -0.22
CA MET A 483 -15.34 13.20 -1.38
C MET A 483 -16.22 14.40 -0.98
N THR A 484 -16.24 14.82 0.29
CA THR A 484 -16.99 15.99 0.75
C THR A 484 -16.06 17.07 1.34
N ASP A 485 -15.79 18.15 0.59
CA ASP A 485 -15.00 19.32 1.03
C ASP A 485 -13.60 18.95 1.58
N ASP A 486 -12.77 18.27 0.76
CA ASP A 486 -11.37 17.96 1.06
C ASP A 486 -11.16 17.40 2.48
N ARG A 487 -11.77 16.24 2.78
CA ARG A 487 -11.53 15.55 4.06
C ARG A 487 -10.66 14.33 3.85
N MET A 488 -10.02 13.87 4.92
CA MET A 488 -9.15 12.70 4.87
C MET A 488 -9.87 11.38 5.26
N THR A 489 -11.20 11.36 5.30
CA THR A 489 -11.94 10.21 5.85
C THR A 489 -12.54 9.35 4.74
N PHE A 490 -11.87 8.25 4.38
CA PHE A 490 -12.48 7.25 3.51
C PHE A 490 -13.63 6.55 4.25
N ASN A 491 -14.85 6.67 3.74
CA ASN A 491 -16.02 5.93 4.23
C ASN A 491 -16.27 4.67 3.42
N ARG A 492 -17.42 4.02 3.66
CA ARG A 492 -17.69 2.67 3.18
C ARG A 492 -17.69 2.61 1.65
N LEU A 493 -18.32 3.56 0.97
CA LEU A 493 -18.40 3.55 -0.48
C LEU A 493 -17.04 3.90 -1.11
N ASP A 494 -16.32 4.87 -0.54
CA ASP A 494 -14.95 5.20 -0.97
C ASP A 494 -14.04 3.97 -0.88
N ARG A 495 -13.98 3.34 0.31
CA ARG A 495 -13.16 2.16 0.58
C ARG A 495 -13.56 1.02 -0.34
N ARG A 496 -14.85 0.75 -0.51
CA ARG A 496 -15.33 -0.33 -1.38
C ARG A 496 -14.79 -0.20 -2.81
N ARG A 497 -14.77 1.03 -3.34
CA ARG A 497 -14.24 1.29 -4.69
C ARG A 497 -12.71 1.24 -4.72
N ALA A 498 -12.06 1.85 -3.74
CA ALA A 498 -10.61 1.88 -3.64
C ALA A 498 -10.03 0.48 -3.41
N ASP A 499 -10.56 -0.29 -2.46
CA ASP A 499 -10.21 -1.69 -2.20
C ASP A 499 -10.40 -2.54 -3.46
N TRP A 500 -11.50 -2.37 -4.21
CA TRP A 500 -11.70 -3.07 -5.47
C TRP A 500 -10.60 -2.78 -6.51
N LEU A 501 -10.21 -1.52 -6.67
CA LEU A 501 -9.14 -1.17 -7.61
C LEU A 501 -7.80 -1.72 -7.13
N LEU A 502 -7.47 -1.49 -5.86
CA LEU A 502 -6.23 -1.98 -5.26
C LEU A 502 -6.15 -3.50 -5.39
N ASP A 503 -7.23 -4.24 -5.15
CA ASP A 503 -7.31 -5.70 -5.28
C ASP A 503 -7.18 -6.16 -6.72
N ARG A 504 -7.73 -5.40 -7.66
CA ARG A 504 -7.51 -5.66 -9.07
C ARG A 504 -6.03 -5.50 -9.43
N CYS A 505 -5.38 -4.42 -9.00
CA CYS A 505 -3.95 -4.21 -9.20
C CYS A 505 -3.13 -5.38 -8.66
N ALA A 506 -3.38 -5.79 -7.41
CA ALA A 506 -2.63 -6.89 -6.79
C ALA A 506 -2.72 -8.22 -7.56
N ASN A 507 -3.77 -8.42 -8.36
CA ASN A 507 -4.08 -9.69 -9.05
C ASN A 507 -3.98 -9.63 -10.58
N ALA A 508 -3.78 -8.46 -11.19
CA ALA A 508 -3.73 -8.31 -12.65
C ALA A 508 -2.30 -8.45 -13.18
N ALA A 509 -2.11 -9.27 -14.22
CA ALA A 509 -0.81 -9.44 -14.87
C ALA A 509 -0.33 -8.18 -15.62
N GLU A 510 -1.27 -7.33 -16.05
CA GLU A 510 -1.01 -6.12 -16.84
C GLU A 510 -0.90 -4.83 -16.01
N GLY A 511 -1.14 -4.91 -14.69
CA GLY A 511 -1.13 -3.77 -13.78
C GLY A 511 -2.50 -3.17 -13.44
N CYS A 512 -2.44 -2.03 -12.74
CA CYS A 512 -3.56 -1.12 -12.54
C CYS A 512 -3.95 -0.43 -13.87
#